data_AF-A0A936U4L0-F1
#
_entry.id   AF-A0A936U4L0-F1
#
_cell.length_a   1.000
_cell.length_b   1.000
_cell.length_c   1.000
_cell.angle_alpha   90.00
_cell.angle_beta   90.00
_cell.angle_gamma   90.00
#
_symmetry.space_group_name_H-M   'P 1'
#
loop_
_entity.id
_entity.type
_entity.pdbx_description
1 polymer ?
#
loop_
_entity_poly.entity_id
_entity_poly.type
_entity_poly.pdbx_seq_one_letter_code
_entity_poly.pdbx_strand_id
1 'polypeptide(L)' 'MSQRDVMRALWAKYKPNEERVIAAYAAQERAGAAPRSSNTHDVSPEDYARRLFYDGRTKGWL' A
#
# COMPACT_ATOMS: atom_id res chain seq x y z
N MET A 1 -0.21 13.75 2.81
CA MET A 1 -0.83 12.67 2.04
C MET A 1 -0.81 11.40 2.89
N SER A 2 -1.91 10.66 3.02
CA SER A 2 -1.96 9.46 3.86
C SER A 2 -1.61 8.17 3.10
N GLN A 3 -1.24 7.11 3.82
CA GLN A 3 -1.04 5.75 3.27
C GLN A 3 -2.24 5.28 2.42
N ARG A 4 -3.46 5.64 2.82
CA ARG A 4 -4.69 5.28 2.11
C ARG A 4 -4.83 6.03 0.79
N ASP A 5 -4.46 7.31 0.76
CA ASP A 5 -4.51 8.12 -0.46
C ASP A 5 -3.53 7.61 -1.51
N VAL A 6 -2.31 7.25 -1.08
CA VAL A 6 -1.31 6.63 -1.96
C VAL A 6 -1.83 5.30 -2.50
N MET A 7 -2.39 4.44 -1.63
CA MET A 7 -2.95 3.16 -2.05
C MET A 7 -4.11 3.32 -3.05
N ARG A 8 -5.01 4.28 -2.82
CA ARG A 8 -6.11 4.60 -3.76
C ARG A 8 -5.59 5.11 -5.10
N ALA A 9 -4.58 5.97 -5.10
CA ALA A 9 -3.98 6.48 -6.34
C ALA A 9 -3.32 5.35 -7.14
N LEU A 10 -2.60 4.45 -6.46
CA LEU A 10 -2.01 3.27 -7.08
C LEU A 10 -3.07 2.29 -7.60
N TRP A 11 -4.15 2.07 -6.85
CA TRP A 11 -5.27 1.25 -7.27
C TRP A 11 -5.95 1.82 -8.51
N ALA A 12 -6.24 3.12 -8.54
CA ALA A 12 -6.82 3.78 -9.71
C ALA A 12 -5.93 3.63 -10.96
N LYS A 13 -4.60 3.60 -10.80
CA LYS A 13 -3.63 3.50 -11.89
C LYS A 13 -3.39 2.07 -12.38
N TYR A 14 -3.38 1.10 -11.47
CA TYR A 14 -2.95 -0.28 -11.77
C TYR A 14 -4.08 -1.31 -11.70
N LYS A 15 -5.31 -0.92 -11.33
CA LYS A 15 -6.46 -1.83 -11.35
C LYS A 15 -6.65 -2.49 -12.73
N PRO A 16 -7.10 -3.75 -12.78
CA PRO A 16 -7.45 -4.62 -11.66
C PRO A 16 -6.25 -5.42 -11.09
N ASN A 17 -5.00 -5.08 -11.42
CA ASN A 17 -3.84 -5.88 -11.03
C ASN A 17 -3.35 -5.52 -9.61
N GLU A 18 -3.82 -6.29 -8.62
CA GLU A 18 -3.53 -6.11 -7.20
C GLU A 18 -2.03 -6.24 -6.89
N GLU A 19 -1.34 -7.22 -7.48
CA GLU A 19 0.08 -7.44 -7.25
C GLU A 19 0.93 -6.23 -7.68
N ARG A 20 0.57 -5.60 -8.80
CA ARG A 20 1.24 -4.36 -9.25
C ARG A 20 1.04 -3.21 -8.28
N VAL A 21 -0.12 -3.13 -7.62
CA VAL A 21 -0.44 -2.07 -6.67
C VAL A 21 0.40 -2.25 -5.40
N ILE A 22 0.47 -3.48 -4.90
CA ILE A 22 1.28 -3.86 -3.73
C ILE A 22 2.76 -3.61 -4.02
N ALA A 23 3.27 -4.07 -5.16
CA ALA A 23 4.66 -3.87 -5.57
C ALA A 23 5.01 -2.39 -5.74
N ALA A 24 4.10 -1.59 -6.32
CA ALA A 24 4.31 -0.16 -6.47
C ALA A 24 4.32 0.58 -5.13
N TYR A 25 3.45 0.21 -4.18
CA TYR A 25 3.45 0.78 -2.83
C TYR A 25 4.75 0.42 -2.10
N ALA A 26 5.16 -0.85 -2.13
CA ALA A 26 6.41 -1.32 -1.52
C ALA A 26 7.64 -0.60 -2.10
N ALA A 27 7.67 -0.38 -3.42
CA ALA A 27 8.74 0.36 -4.08
C ALA A 27 8.79 1.83 -3.62
N GLN A 28 7.64 2.49 -3.49
CA GLN A 28 7.57 3.87 -2.97
C GLN A 28 7.99 3.94 -1.50
N GLU A 29 7.65 2.93 -0.69
CA GLU A 29 8.06 2.88 0.71
C GLU A 29 9.58 2.68 0.85
N ARG A 30 10.18 1.78 0.06
CA ARG A 30 11.64 1.62 -0.01
C ARG A 30 12.36 2.89 -0.45
N ALA A 31 11.74 3.66 -1.33
CA ALA A 31 12.26 4.96 -1.78
C ALA A 31 12.05 6.09 -0.74
N GLY A 32 11.40 5.82 0.40
CA GLY A 32 11.06 6.81 1.42
C GLY A 32 9.92 7.77 1.02
N ALA A 33 9.22 7.49 -0.08
CA ALA A 33 8.16 8.33 -0.63
C ALA A 33 6.75 7.97 -0.10
N ALA A 34 6.55 6.73 0.36
CA ALA A 34 5.29 6.31 0.97
C ALA A 34 5.36 6.34 2.50
N PRO A 35 4.37 6.93 3.19
CA PRO A 35 4.32 6.95 4.65
C PRO A 35 3.95 5.57 5.19
N ARG A 36 4.75 5.06 6.14
CA ARG A 36 4.43 3.91 6.98
C ARG A 36 4.03 4.41 8.36
N SER A 37 2.81 4.10 8.82
CA SER A 37 2.31 4.61 10.11
C SER A 37 2.81 3.84 11.33
N SER A 38 3.26 2.60 11.15
CA SER A 38 3.82 1.78 12.23
C SER A 38 4.91 0.88 11.66
N ASN A 39 6.14 1.08 12.13
CA ASN A 39 7.28 0.23 11.82
C ASN A 39 7.55 -0.78 12.95
N THR A 40 6.56 -1.04 13.81
CA THR A 40 6.76 -1.69 15.12
C THR A 40 7.06 -3.18 15.04
N HIS A 41 6.94 -3.80 13.86
CA HIS A 41 7.00 -5.26 13.71
C HIS A 41 7.98 -5.77 12.65
N ASP A 42 8.93 -4.93 12.19
CA ASP A 42 9.94 -5.30 11.17
C ASP A 42 9.33 -5.94 9.91
N VAL A 43 8.10 -5.54 9.57
CA VAL A 43 7.34 -6.13 8.47
C VAL A 43 7.93 -5.64 7.15
N SER A 44 8.10 -6.53 6.17
CA SER A 44 8.57 -6.14 4.85
C SER A 44 7.63 -5.09 4.21
N PRO A 45 8.15 -4.15 3.39
CA PRO A 45 7.33 -3.20 2.63
C PRO A 45 6.20 -3.86 1.84
N GLU A 46 6.47 -5.03 1.25
CA GLU A 46 5.48 -5.83 0.53
C GLU A 46 4.37 -6.35 1.44
N ASP A 47 4.71 -6.92 2.60
CA ASP A 47 3.73 -7.45 3.53
C ASP A 47 2.88 -6.34 4.13
N TYR A 48 3.49 -5.18 4.42
CA TYR A 48 2.75 -4.01 4.85
C TYR A 48 1.79 -3.50 3.78
N ALA A 49 2.26 -3.34 2.54
CA ALA A 49 1.45 -2.93 1.40
C ALA A 49 0.29 -3.90 1.15
N ARG A 50 0.55 -5.21 1.23
CA ARG A 50 -0.46 -6.26 1.09
C ARG A 50 -1.52 -6.17 2.17
N ARG A 51 -1.12 -6.05 3.44
CA ARG A 51 -2.05 -5.86 4.57
C ARG A 51 -2.90 -4.60 4.40
N LEU A 52 -2.29 -3.49 4.00
CA LEU A 52 -2.99 -2.22 3.78
C LEU A 52 -4.00 -2.32 2.62
N PHE A 53 -3.63 -2.99 1.53
CA PHE A 53 -4.51 -3.22 0.39
C PHE A 53 -5.74 -4.05 0.81
N TYR A 54 -5.52 -5.18 1.48
CA TYR A 54 -6.62 -6.04 1.94
C TYR A 54 -7.47 -5.38 3.03
N ASP A 55 -6.87 -4.57 3.92
CA ASP A 55 -7.61 -3.76 4.88
C ASP A 55 -8.57 -2.80 4.17
N GLY A 56 -8.11 -2.17 3.10
CA GLY A 56 -8.92 -1.27 2.28
C GLY A 56 -10.07 -1.96 1.56
N ARG A 57 -9.81 -3.13 0.99
CA ARG A 57 -10.84 -3.95 0.36
C ARG A 57 -11.88 -4.43 1.37
N THR A 58 -11.42 -4.92 2.52
CA THR A 58 -12.29 -5.45 3.60
C THR A 58 -13.15 -4.36 4.23
N LYS A 59 -12.58 -3.17 4.47
CA LYS A 59 -13.27 -2.04 5.09
C LYS A 59 -14.01 -1.14 4.09
N GLY A 60 -13.94 -1.45 2.79
CA GLY A 60 -14.65 -0.72 1.74
C GLY A 60 -14.13 0.70 1.47
N TRP A 61 -12.91 1.03 1.90
CA TRP A 61 -12.31 2.34 1.59
C TRP A 61 -11.43 2.30 0.33
N LEU A 62 -11.14 1.11 -0.22
CA LEU A 62 -10.40 0.87 -1.46
C LEU A 62 -11.26 0.15 -2.50
#